data_AF-A0A9D8WKP7-F1
#
_entry.id   AF-A0A9D8WKP7-F1
#
_cell.length_a   1.000
_cell.length_b   1.000
_cell.length_c   1.000
_cell.angle_alpha   90.00
_cell.angle_beta   90.00
_cell.angle_gamma   90.00
#
_symmetry.space_group_name_H-M   'P 1'
#
loop_
_entity.id
_entity.type
_entity.pdbx_description
1 polymer ?
#
loop_
_entity_poly.entity_id
_entity_poly.type
_entity_poly.pdbx_seq_one_letter_code
_entity_poly.pdbx_strand_id
1 'polypeptide(L)'
;MPGIDWSAFSWEAFATLVAGSSAVIGAVFVASRQQKILKHQSEIERLKLRSDTFELRWSVYQTTIDWLRHWYQHENVPAIDLHNEFMMAMERSKFLFRPAVYKKLREWDSKRQKIKVLVDRVERMTLPDADVAHIQDQIARISDDLNQAFKEVSDLFGKEMKMSEHHFPLEPLMKPPKPGEAES
;
A
#
# COMPACT_ATOMS: atom_id res chain seq x y z
N MET A 1 51.72 8.39 -58.90
CA MET A 1 50.60 8.22 -57.96
C MET A 1 50.67 6.79 -57.46
N PRO A 2 50.90 6.53 -56.16
CA PRO A 2 50.86 5.17 -55.65
C PRO A 2 49.43 4.65 -55.83
N GLY A 3 49.27 3.68 -56.73
CA GLY A 3 47.99 3.01 -56.97
C GLY A 3 47.67 2.11 -55.79
N ILE A 4 46.42 2.12 -55.34
CA ILE A 4 45.92 1.18 -54.34
C ILE A 4 46.10 -0.22 -54.92
N ASP A 5 46.91 -1.05 -54.28
CA ASP A 5 47.17 -2.42 -54.71
C ASP A 5 45.99 -3.31 -54.31
N TRP A 6 45.07 -3.49 -55.25
CA TRP A 6 43.87 -4.31 -55.07
C TRP A 6 44.18 -5.81 -54.98
N SER A 7 45.40 -6.25 -55.28
CA SER A 7 45.80 -7.67 -55.21
C SER A 7 46.22 -8.13 -53.82
N ALA A 8 46.41 -7.20 -52.87
CA ALA A 8 46.75 -7.50 -51.47
C ALA A 8 45.53 -7.90 -50.61
N PHE A 9 44.31 -7.84 -51.14
CA PHE A 9 43.11 -8.29 -50.43
C PHE A 9 43.00 -9.81 -50.50
N SER A 10 43.52 -10.51 -49.49
CA SER A 10 43.36 -11.96 -49.40
C SER A 10 41.89 -12.32 -49.15
N TRP A 11 41.45 -13.42 -49.77
CA TRP A 11 40.11 -13.98 -49.55
C TRP A 11 39.84 -14.27 -48.05
N GLU A 12 40.90 -14.55 -47.28
CA GLU A 12 40.84 -14.75 -45.83
C GLU A 12 40.47 -13.47 -45.06
N ALA A 13 40.98 -12.31 -45.47
CA ALA A 13 40.62 -11.02 -44.86
C ALA A 13 39.14 -10.68 -45.10
N PHE A 14 38.64 -10.97 -46.31
CA PHE A 14 37.21 -10.83 -46.63
C PHE A 14 36.34 -11.78 -45.80
N ALA A 15 36.73 -13.07 -45.71
CA ALA A 15 36.00 -14.05 -44.91
C ALA A 15 35.93 -13.68 -43.42
N THR A 16 37.02 -13.15 -42.87
CA THR A 16 37.08 -12.69 -41.47
C THR A 16 36.16 -11.48 -41.24
N LEU A 17 36.11 -10.55 -42.19
CA LEU A 17 35.25 -9.37 -42.13
C LEU A 17 33.77 -9.77 -42.22
N VAL A 18 33.41 -10.67 -43.14
CA VAL A 18 32.04 -11.19 -43.28
C VAL A 18 31.61 -11.97 -42.03
N ALA A 19 32.50 -12.80 -41.46
CA ALA A 19 32.24 -13.51 -40.22
C ALA A 19 32.04 -12.54 -39.04
N GLY A 20 32.90 -11.52 -38.92
CA GLY A 20 32.78 -10.48 -37.91
C GLY A 20 31.48 -9.67 -38.04
N SER A 21 31.13 -9.23 -39.25
CA SER A 21 29.87 -8.52 -39.51
C SER A 21 28.64 -9.39 -39.20
N SER A 22 28.67 -10.66 -39.58
CA SER A 22 27.57 -11.59 -39.28
C SER A 22 27.41 -11.83 -37.77
N ALA A 23 28.52 -11.93 -37.04
CA ALA A 23 28.50 -12.04 -35.58
C ALA A 23 27.90 -10.80 -34.90
N VAL A 24 28.25 -9.60 -35.36
CA VAL A 24 27.68 -8.35 -34.84
C VAL A 24 26.18 -8.25 -35.12
N ILE A 25 25.74 -8.59 -36.34
CA ILE A 25 24.30 -8.60 -36.69
C ILE A 25 23.54 -9.61 -35.82
N GLY A 26 24.11 -10.81 -35.62
CA GLY A 26 23.57 -11.82 -34.71
C GLY A 26 23.46 -11.30 -33.27
N ALA A 27 24.50 -10.64 -32.76
CA ALA A 27 24.52 -10.05 -31.42
C ALA A 27 23.46 -8.95 -31.26
N VAL A 28 23.31 -8.05 -32.25
CA VAL A 28 22.28 -7.00 -32.23
C VAL A 28 20.87 -7.59 -32.25
N PHE A 29 20.65 -8.62 -33.07
CA PHE A 29 19.35 -9.30 -33.13
C PHE A 29 18.99 -9.97 -31.78
N VAL A 30 19.94 -10.70 -31.18
CA VAL A 30 19.76 -11.32 -29.87
C VAL A 30 19.54 -10.26 -28.78
N ALA A 31 20.34 -9.19 -28.76
CA ALA A 31 20.18 -8.09 -27.82
C ALA A 31 18.80 -7.43 -27.92
N SER A 32 18.29 -7.21 -29.14
CA SER A 32 16.95 -6.64 -29.36
C SER A 32 15.83 -7.54 -28.81
N ARG A 33 15.97 -8.86 -28.92
CA ARG A 33 15.02 -9.84 -28.36
C ARG A 33 15.11 -9.87 -26.84
N GLN A 34 16.31 -9.87 -26.28
CA GLN A 34 16.52 -9.79 -24.83
C GLN A 34 15.91 -8.52 -24.24
N GLN A 35 16.06 -7.38 -24.93
CA GLN A 35 15.45 -6.12 -24.48
C GLN A 35 13.92 -6.16 -24.49
N LYS A 36 13.29 -6.83 -25.47
CA LYS A 36 11.83 -7.03 -25.48
C LYS A 36 11.37 -7.90 -24.30
N ILE A 37 12.11 -8.97 -24.00
CA ILE A 37 11.81 -9.86 -22.87
C ILE A 37 11.94 -9.10 -21.55
N LEU A 38 13.02 -8.35 -21.36
CA LEU A 38 13.22 -7.52 -20.15
C LEU A 38 12.12 -6.49 -19.96
N LYS A 39 11.66 -5.84 -21.05
CA LYS A 39 10.52 -4.91 -21.00
C LYS A 39 9.23 -5.62 -20.57
N HIS A 40 9.00 -6.83 -21.05
CA HIS A 40 7.81 -7.58 -20.69
C HIS A 40 7.87 -8.08 -19.23
N GLN A 41 9.05 -8.52 -18.78
CA GLN A 41 9.27 -8.92 -17.38
C GLN A 41 9.04 -7.74 -16.42
N SER A 42 9.56 -6.54 -16.74
CA SER A 42 9.34 -5.36 -15.90
C SER A 42 7.88 -4.92 -15.87
N GLU A 43 7.15 -5.08 -16.97
CA GLU A 43 5.70 -4.83 -17.01
C GLU A 43 4.93 -5.84 -16.13
N ILE A 44 5.28 -7.13 -16.20
CA ILE A 44 4.69 -8.17 -15.36
C ILE A 44 4.98 -7.89 -13.88
N GLU A 45 6.22 -7.57 -13.51
CA GLU A 45 6.59 -7.22 -12.14
C GLU A 45 5.83 -6.00 -11.64
N ARG A 46 5.67 -4.97 -12.48
CA ARG A 46 4.87 -3.79 -12.16
C ARG A 46 3.40 -4.14 -11.92
N LEU A 47 2.80 -4.98 -12.77
CA LEU A 47 1.42 -5.44 -12.60
C LEU A 47 1.25 -6.28 -11.34
N LYS A 48 2.23 -7.14 -11.02
CA LYS A 48 2.25 -7.93 -9.80
C LYS A 48 2.30 -7.05 -8.56
N LEU A 49 3.24 -6.10 -8.49
CA LEU A 49 3.33 -5.14 -7.38
C LEU A 49 2.05 -4.35 -7.17
N ARG A 50 1.37 -3.99 -8.28
CA ARG A 50 0.07 -3.32 -8.23
C ARG A 50 -1.03 -4.21 -7.67
N SER A 51 -1.05 -5.49 -8.05
CA SER A 51 -1.97 -6.49 -7.49
C SER A 51 -1.74 -6.69 -6.00
N ASP A 52 -0.48 -6.91 -5.59
CA ASP A 52 -0.10 -7.14 -4.19
C ASP A 52 -0.49 -5.94 -3.31
N THR A 53 -0.24 -4.72 -3.80
CA THR A 53 -0.64 -3.48 -3.10
C THR A 53 -2.16 -3.39 -2.95
N PHE A 54 -2.91 -3.76 -3.99
CA PHE A 54 -4.37 -3.76 -3.94
C PHE A 54 -4.91 -4.79 -2.93
N GLU A 55 -4.37 -6.00 -2.93
CA GLU A 55 -4.76 -7.06 -1.98
C GLU A 55 -4.51 -6.63 -0.53
N LEU A 56 -3.36 -6.02 -0.25
CA LEU A 56 -3.06 -5.47 1.08
C LEU A 56 -4.03 -4.37 1.49
N ARG A 57 -4.37 -3.44 0.58
CA ARG A 57 -5.35 -2.39 0.85
C ARG A 57 -6.76 -2.96 1.07
N TRP A 58 -7.15 -3.93 0.26
CA TRP A 58 -8.43 -4.62 0.38
C TRP A 58 -8.55 -5.36 1.71
N SER A 59 -7.48 -6.02 2.16
CA SER A 59 -7.44 -6.69 3.47
C SER A 59 -7.71 -5.71 4.61
N VAL A 60 -7.07 -4.52 4.61
CA VAL A 60 -7.32 -3.50 5.66
C VAL A 60 -8.78 -3.02 5.64
N TYR A 61 -9.33 -2.79 4.45
CA TYR A 61 -10.73 -2.40 4.28
C TYR A 61 -11.70 -3.46 4.82
N GLN A 62 -11.50 -4.73 4.43
CA GLN A 62 -12.35 -5.84 4.88
C GLN A 62 -12.31 -6.00 6.40
N THR A 63 -11.12 -6.05 7.00
CA THR A 63 -10.99 -6.15 8.47
C THR A 63 -11.65 -4.96 9.18
N THR A 64 -11.56 -3.76 8.63
CA THR A 64 -12.24 -2.57 9.19
C THR A 64 -13.76 -2.72 9.13
N ILE A 65 -14.31 -3.21 8.02
CA ILE A 65 -15.74 -3.46 7.87
C ILE A 65 -16.21 -4.56 8.80
N ASP A 66 -15.49 -5.67 8.91
CA ASP A 66 -15.88 -6.77 9.77
C ASP A 66 -15.87 -6.34 11.24
N TRP A 67 -14.88 -5.53 11.64
CA TRP A 67 -14.84 -4.91 12.96
C TRP A 67 -16.03 -3.97 13.22
N LEU A 68 -16.34 -3.04 12.30
CA LEU A 68 -17.48 -2.13 12.43
C LEU A 68 -18.84 -2.87 12.37
N ARG A 69 -18.96 -3.91 11.53
CA ARG A 69 -20.16 -4.74 11.43
C ARG A 69 -20.40 -5.49 12.71
N HIS A 70 -19.34 -6.09 13.29
CA HIS A 70 -19.44 -6.78 14.57
C HIS A 70 -19.95 -5.83 15.66
N TRP A 71 -19.41 -4.62 15.71
CA TRP A 71 -19.87 -3.55 16.60
C TRP A 71 -21.35 -3.23 16.39
N TYR A 72 -21.76 -2.98 15.15
CA TYR A 72 -23.15 -2.66 14.80
C TYR A 72 -24.14 -3.77 15.19
N GLN A 73 -23.72 -5.03 15.08
CA GLN A 73 -24.60 -6.18 15.30
C GLN A 73 -24.72 -6.61 16.76
N HIS A 74 -23.67 -6.44 17.58
CA HIS A 74 -23.59 -7.14 18.87
C HIS A 74 -23.75 -6.25 20.11
N GLU A 75 -23.87 -4.91 19.98
CA GLU A 75 -23.86 -3.94 21.11
C GLU A 75 -22.70 -4.12 22.13
N ASN A 76 -21.75 -5.03 21.83
CA ASN A 76 -20.81 -5.59 22.77
C ASN A 76 -19.37 -5.45 22.27
N VAL A 77 -18.45 -5.67 23.21
CA VAL A 77 -17.01 -5.72 22.97
C VAL A 77 -16.68 -6.77 21.89
N PRO A 78 -15.99 -6.39 20.80
CA PRO A 78 -15.58 -7.36 19.79
C PRO A 78 -14.72 -8.47 20.38
N ALA A 79 -14.83 -9.67 19.79
CA ALA A 79 -13.93 -10.77 20.06
C ALA A 79 -12.48 -10.28 20.02
N ILE A 80 -11.66 -10.75 20.98
CA ILE A 80 -10.28 -10.28 21.16
C ILE A 80 -9.50 -10.44 19.85
N ASP A 81 -9.70 -11.54 19.13
CA ASP A 81 -9.04 -11.81 17.85
C ASP A 81 -9.40 -10.78 16.79
N LEU A 82 -10.69 -10.46 16.62
CA LEU A 82 -11.15 -9.46 15.66
C LEU A 82 -10.62 -8.06 16.00
N HIS A 83 -10.55 -7.72 17.29
CA HIS A 83 -9.95 -6.45 17.71
C HIS A 83 -8.44 -6.41 17.40
N ASN A 84 -7.70 -7.49 17.66
CA ASN A 84 -6.27 -7.57 17.37
C ASN A 84 -6.00 -7.48 15.86
N GLU A 85 -6.81 -8.15 15.05
CA GLU A 85 -6.75 -8.05 13.59
C GLU A 85 -6.98 -6.61 13.11
N PHE A 86 -7.99 -5.94 13.66
CA PHE A 86 -8.24 -4.53 13.37
C PHE A 86 -7.07 -3.63 13.78
N MET A 87 -6.45 -3.85 14.95
CA MET A 87 -5.28 -3.09 15.37
C MET A 87 -4.10 -3.26 14.41
N MET A 88 -3.85 -4.49 13.93
CA MET A 88 -2.83 -4.75 12.91
C MET A 88 -3.17 -4.09 11.57
N ALA A 89 -4.42 -4.16 11.13
CA ALA A 89 -4.89 -3.51 9.91
C ALA A 89 -4.74 -1.99 9.98
N MET A 90 -5.07 -1.39 11.12
CA MET A 90 -4.88 0.03 11.39
C MET A 90 -3.40 0.42 11.32
N GLU A 91 -2.48 -0.35 11.90
CA GLU A 91 -1.04 -0.09 11.80
C GLU A 91 -0.52 -0.20 10.36
N ARG A 92 -0.96 -1.22 9.61
CA ARG A 92 -0.64 -1.34 8.17
C ARG A 92 -1.15 -0.14 7.37
N SER A 93 -2.27 0.44 7.78
CA SER A 93 -2.88 1.55 7.06
C SER A 93 -1.99 2.79 6.96
N LYS A 94 -1.05 2.97 7.90
CA LYS A 94 -0.06 4.07 7.90
C LYS A 94 0.80 4.09 6.64
N PHE A 95 1.09 2.91 6.09
CA PHE A 95 1.96 2.74 4.94
C PHE A 95 1.18 2.57 3.64
N LEU A 96 -0.02 1.98 3.72
CA LEU A 96 -0.81 1.63 2.54
C LEU A 96 -1.69 2.78 2.04
N PHE A 97 -2.05 3.73 2.90
CA PHE A 97 -3.01 4.80 2.63
C PHE A 97 -2.49 6.17 3.05
N ARG A 98 -3.19 7.23 2.63
CA ARG A 98 -2.94 8.58 3.16
C ARG A 98 -3.14 8.64 4.69
N PRO A 99 -2.44 9.55 5.40
CA PRO A 99 -2.53 9.68 6.87
C PRO A 99 -3.95 9.91 7.41
N ALA A 100 -4.85 10.46 6.58
CA ALA A 100 -6.25 10.67 6.93
C ALA A 100 -6.99 9.36 7.29
N VAL A 101 -6.68 8.26 6.59
CA VAL A 101 -7.29 6.94 6.85
C VAL A 101 -6.89 6.45 8.24
N TYR A 102 -5.59 6.37 8.51
CA TYR A 102 -5.08 5.96 9.82
C TYR A 102 -5.64 6.82 10.96
N LYS A 103 -5.65 8.16 10.78
CA LYS A 103 -6.20 9.08 11.78
C LYS A 103 -7.67 8.78 12.09
N LYS A 104 -8.47 8.47 11.07
CA LYS A 104 -9.89 8.12 11.25
C LYS A 104 -10.09 6.75 11.89
N LEU A 105 -9.35 5.72 11.48
CA LEU A 105 -9.41 4.41 12.13
C LEU A 105 -9.08 4.50 13.62
N ARG A 106 -8.05 5.28 13.97
CA ARG A 106 -7.66 5.51 15.36
C ARG A 106 -8.70 6.30 16.16
N GLU A 107 -9.37 7.27 15.52
CA GLU A 107 -10.48 8.00 16.13
C GLU A 107 -11.63 7.05 16.48
N TRP A 108 -12.00 6.14 15.58
CA TRP A 108 -13.03 5.14 15.82
C TRP A 108 -12.66 4.17 16.93
N ASP A 109 -11.41 3.68 16.97
CA ASP A 109 -10.94 2.84 18.07
C ASP A 109 -11.04 3.57 19.42
N SER A 110 -10.60 4.83 19.47
CA SER A 110 -10.67 5.64 20.69
C SER A 110 -12.11 5.83 21.17
N LYS A 111 -13.07 6.06 20.26
CA LYS A 111 -14.51 6.14 20.60
C LYS A 111 -15.00 4.83 21.21
N ARG A 112 -14.66 3.69 20.61
CA ARG A 112 -15.01 2.37 21.15
C ARG A 112 -14.39 2.13 22.53
N GLN A 113 -13.13 2.51 22.74
CA GLN A 113 -12.47 2.37 24.04
C GLN A 113 -13.19 3.20 25.12
N LYS A 114 -13.67 4.41 24.78
CA LYS A 114 -14.47 5.23 25.70
C LYS A 114 -15.77 4.53 26.11
N ILE A 115 -16.48 3.92 25.17
CA ILE A 115 -17.70 3.16 25.51
C ILE A 115 -17.36 2.02 26.47
N LYS A 116 -16.29 1.26 26.20
CA LYS A 116 -15.85 0.19 27.11
C LYS A 116 -15.63 0.70 28.53
N VAL A 117 -14.92 1.82 28.71
CA VAL A 117 -14.69 2.42 30.03
C VAL A 117 -15.99 2.86 30.71
N LEU A 118 -16.94 3.41 29.94
CA LEU A 118 -18.24 3.83 30.46
C LEU A 118 -19.09 2.64 30.91
N VAL A 119 -19.14 1.57 30.12
CA VAL A 119 -19.83 0.31 30.46
C VAL A 119 -19.18 -0.33 31.69
N ASP A 120 -17.85 -0.48 31.70
CA ASP A 120 -17.09 -1.00 32.86
C ASP A 120 -17.39 -0.18 34.14
N ARG A 121 -17.58 1.14 34.01
CA ARG A 121 -17.91 2.00 35.14
C ARG A 121 -19.31 1.73 35.69
N VAL A 122 -20.31 1.58 34.82
CA VAL A 122 -21.69 1.28 35.23
C VAL A 122 -21.79 -0.11 35.86
N GLU A 123 -21.06 -1.10 35.34
CA GLU A 123 -21.10 -2.47 35.86
C GLU A 123 -20.40 -2.63 37.22
N ARG A 124 -19.31 -1.88 37.46
CA ARG A 124 -18.47 -2.07 38.65
C ARG A 124 -18.82 -1.15 39.82
N MET A 125 -19.53 -0.06 39.56
CA MET A 125 -19.83 0.96 40.58
C MET A 125 -21.32 0.98 40.88
N THR A 126 -21.69 0.95 42.16
CA THR A 126 -23.05 1.32 42.58
C THR A 126 -23.20 2.83 42.41
N LEU A 127 -23.68 3.25 41.24
CA LEU A 127 -23.91 4.65 40.92
C LEU A 127 -25.36 5.04 41.21
N PRO A 128 -25.63 6.31 41.58
CA PRO A 128 -26.98 6.86 41.57
C PRO A 128 -27.62 6.76 40.18
N ASP A 129 -28.94 6.58 40.13
CA ASP A 129 -29.69 6.43 38.87
C ASP A 129 -29.46 7.59 37.87
N ALA A 130 -29.28 8.81 38.39
CA ALA A 130 -29.01 9.99 37.57
C ALA A 130 -27.67 9.88 36.82
N ASP A 131 -26.64 9.32 37.44
CA ASP A 131 -25.32 9.14 36.83
C ASP A 131 -25.36 8.02 35.79
N VAL A 132 -26.11 6.95 36.06
CA VAL A 132 -26.34 5.85 35.11
C VAL A 132 -27.03 6.38 33.85
N ALA A 133 -28.10 7.17 34.00
CA ALA A 133 -28.81 7.76 32.87
C ALA A 133 -27.90 8.68 32.03
N HIS A 134 -27.05 9.48 32.69
CA HIS A 134 -26.08 10.32 31.98
C HIS A 134 -25.05 9.50 31.21
N ILE A 135 -24.53 8.42 31.79
CA ILE A 135 -23.58 7.53 31.11
C ILE A 135 -24.24 6.83 29.92
N GLN A 136 -25.48 6.36 30.06
CA GLN A 136 -26.23 5.75 28.97
C GLN A 136 -26.44 6.70 27.78
N ASP A 137 -26.77 7.97 28.03
CA ASP A 137 -26.84 9.00 26.99
C ASP A 137 -25.49 9.22 26.29
N GLN A 138 -24.38 9.23 27.03
CA GLN A 138 -23.04 9.30 26.43
C GLN A 138 -22.74 8.07 25.54
N ILE A 139 -23.08 6.87 26.00
CA ILE A 139 -22.90 5.63 25.24
C ILE A 139 -23.72 5.68 23.95
N ALA A 140 -24.98 6.12 24.02
CA ALA A 140 -25.85 6.24 22.85
C ALA A 140 -25.25 7.18 21.80
N ARG A 141 -24.79 8.37 22.20
CA ARG A 141 -24.16 9.34 21.28
C ARG A 141 -22.89 8.80 20.63
N ILE A 142 -22.01 8.14 21.39
CA ILE A 142 -20.78 7.57 20.82
C ILE A 142 -21.10 6.38 19.91
N SER A 143 -22.16 5.62 20.21
CA SER A 143 -22.63 4.52 19.36
C SER A 143 -23.19 5.03 18.04
N ASP A 144 -23.96 6.12 18.05
CA ASP A 144 -24.45 6.78 16.83
C ASP A 144 -23.29 7.27 15.96
N ASP A 145 -22.26 7.85 16.56
CA ASP A 145 -21.02 8.24 15.87
C ASP A 145 -20.31 7.05 15.19
N LEU A 146 -20.28 5.89 15.83
CA LEU A 146 -19.70 4.65 15.27
C LEU A 146 -20.60 4.03 14.19
N ASN A 147 -21.92 4.14 14.33
CA ASN A 147 -22.86 3.74 13.29
C ASN A 147 -22.73 4.62 12.04
N GLN A 148 -22.49 5.91 12.24
CA GLN A 148 -22.16 6.83 11.16
C GLN A 148 -20.82 6.49 10.50
N ALA A 149 -19.82 6.06 11.28
CA ALA A 149 -18.54 5.57 10.74
C ALA A 149 -18.72 4.39 9.76
N PHE A 150 -19.68 3.49 10.00
CA PHE A 150 -19.99 2.40 9.07
C PHE A 150 -20.48 2.89 7.70
N LYS A 151 -21.18 4.03 7.65
CA LYS A 151 -21.58 4.65 6.38
C LYS A 151 -20.39 5.34 5.70
N GLU A 152 -19.54 5.99 6.49
CA GLU A 152 -18.38 6.74 6.01
C GLU A 152 -17.22 5.85 5.56
N VAL A 153 -17.15 4.58 6.01
CA VAL A 153 -16.03 3.68 5.68
C VAL A 153 -15.87 3.49 4.18
N SER A 154 -16.97 3.38 3.44
CA SER A 154 -16.92 3.25 1.98
C SER A 154 -16.34 4.48 1.31
N ASP A 155 -16.67 5.68 1.79
CA ASP A 155 -16.15 6.93 1.24
C ASP A 155 -14.69 7.18 1.62
N LEU A 156 -14.32 6.79 2.85
CA LEU A 156 -12.96 6.90 3.37
C LEU A 156 -11.99 6.06 2.53
N PHE A 157 -12.33 4.80 2.27
CA PHE A 157 -11.49 3.88 1.49
C PHE A 157 -11.70 4.01 -0.02
N GLY A 158 -12.90 4.34 -0.47
CA GLY A 158 -13.26 4.36 -1.90
C GLY A 158 -12.40 5.30 -2.73
N LYS A 159 -11.94 6.41 -2.14
CA LYS A 159 -10.99 7.33 -2.79
C LYS A 159 -9.60 6.70 -2.96
N GLU A 160 -9.15 5.92 -1.99
CA GLU A 160 -7.81 5.32 -1.97
C GLU A 160 -7.74 3.98 -2.74
N MET A 161 -8.89 3.32 -2.92
CA MET A 161 -9.01 2.08 -3.70
C MET A 161 -8.99 2.30 -5.22
N LYS A 162 -9.12 3.56 -5.68
CA LYS A 162 -8.97 3.90 -7.10
C LYS A 162 -7.52 3.77 -7.54
N MET A 163 -7.21 2.64 -8.17
CA MET A 163 -5.88 2.34 -8.67
C MET A 163 -5.41 3.23 -9.83
N SER A 164 -6.29 4.04 -10.42
CA SER A 164 -6.01 4.85 -11.62
C SER A 164 -5.32 6.19 -11.34
N GLU A 165 -5.35 6.72 -10.11
CA GLU A 165 -4.98 8.12 -9.84
C GLU A 165 -3.84 8.31 -8.84
N HIS A 166 -3.41 7.27 -8.12
CA HIS A 166 -2.27 7.40 -7.21
C HIS A 166 -0.95 7.28 -7.97
N HIS A 167 -0.49 8.39 -8.54
CA HIS A 167 0.94 8.71 -8.42
C HIS A 167 1.20 8.80 -6.92
N PHE A 168 1.77 7.74 -6.33
CA PHE A 168 2.53 7.93 -5.11
C PHE A 168 3.58 8.98 -5.46
N PRO A 169 3.58 10.17 -4.82
CA PRO A 169 4.81 10.90 -4.75
C PRO A 169 5.72 9.95 -3.95
N LEU A 170 6.56 9.21 -4.66
CA LEU A 170 7.86 8.87 -4.12
C LEU A 170 8.54 10.23 -3.94
N GLU A 171 8.14 10.99 -2.92
CA GLU A 171 9.05 11.95 -2.34
C GLU A 171 10.31 11.13 -2.08
N PRO A 172 11.46 11.53 -2.65
CA PRO A 172 12.67 10.78 -2.46
C PRO A 172 12.99 10.84 -0.97
N LEU A 173 12.60 9.80 -0.23
CA LEU A 173 12.95 9.58 1.17
C LEU A 173 14.46 9.45 1.37
N MET A 174 15.23 9.51 0.28
CA MET A 174 16.66 9.70 0.28
C MET A 174 17.01 10.69 -0.84
N LYS A 175 17.08 11.98 -0.52
CA LYS A 175 18.07 12.81 -1.23
C LYS A 175 19.41 12.12 -1.00
N PRO A 176 20.15 11.70 -2.05
CA PRO A 176 21.49 11.19 -1.83
C PRO A 176 22.27 12.25 -1.04
N PRO A 177 23.05 11.85 -0.02
CA PRO A 177 23.90 12.79 0.70
C PRO A 177 24.73 13.55 -0.32
N LYS A 178 24.80 14.87 -0.20
CA LYS A 178 25.63 15.68 -1.08
C LYS A 178 27.07 15.17 -0.94
N PRO A 179 27.78 14.88 -2.05
CA PRO A 179 29.20 14.56 -1.98
C PRO A 179 29.93 15.77 -1.39
N GLY A 180 30.37 15.68 -0.13
CA GLY A 180 31.10 16.75 0.57
C GLY A 180 30.76 16.98 2.05
N GLU A 181 29.69 16.38 2.61
CA GLU A 181 29.29 16.61 4.03
C GLU A 181 29.76 15.52 5.02
N ALA A 182 30.65 14.61 4.61
CA ALA A 182 31.14 13.51 5.47
C ALA A 182 32.50 13.78 6.15
N GLU A 183 33.08 14.97 5.99
CA GLU A 183 34.37 15.31 6.59
C GLU A 183 34.31 16.72 7.22
N SER A 184 33.79 16.80 8.45
CA SER A 184 34.05 17.90 9.40
C SER A 184 33.78 17.42 10.83
#